data_AF-A0A6L9JUN2-F1
#
_entry.id   AF-A0A6L9JUN2-F1
#
_cell.length_a   1.000
_cell.length_b   1.000
_cell.length_c   1.000
_cell.angle_alpha   90.00
_cell.angle_beta   90.00
_cell.angle_gamma   90.00
#
_symmetry.space_group_name_H-M   'P 1'
#
loop_
_entity.id
_entity.type
_entity.pdbx_description
1 polymer ?
#
loop_
_entity_poly.entity_id
_entity_poly.type
_entity_poly.pdbx_seq_one_letter_code
_entity_poly.pdbx_strand_id
1 'polypeptide(L)'
;MSLSASAAQVAISEQTETGMKATQQQVTQAENHRIQAQMWGLTEAEFQRYQQLMQGQRGIQSPGLDPLSALGIEAETVQARQRYAELWVRQEYVRTEKELAFQRAVDAAWKRLAPNILPVNLGKGDGIAQGNQGRLVLFVKEDCAACDARLAAVLSADREVDIYLVDSEGNDDVLRTWAGKHHIPSEKVRSRKITLNHDKGRWRQFGQGKMPVVLQHENDGWRVVAF
;
A
#
# COMPACT_ATOMS: atom_id res chain seq x y z
N MET A 1 29.18 78.15 8.11
CA MET A 1 29.12 76.90 8.89
C MET A 1 27.72 76.29 8.74
N SER A 2 27.43 75.49 7.71
CA SER A 2 26.12 74.80 7.62
C SER A 2 26.10 73.47 6.83
N LEU A 3 27.21 73.01 6.26
CA LEU A 3 27.21 71.81 5.41
C LEU A 3 27.40 70.48 6.20
N SER A 4 27.76 70.54 7.48
CA SER A 4 28.05 69.33 8.27
C SER A 4 26.83 68.68 8.94
N ALA A 5 25.69 69.39 9.05
CA ALA A 5 24.48 68.84 9.70
C ALA A 5 23.71 67.87 8.78
N SER A 6 23.67 68.14 7.47
CA SER A 6 22.86 67.37 6.51
C SER A 6 23.38 65.95 6.27
N ALA A 7 24.71 65.76 6.24
CA ALA A 7 25.30 64.44 6.02
C ALA A 7 25.13 63.51 7.25
N ALA A 8 25.18 64.08 8.46
CA ALA A 8 24.92 63.33 9.68
C ALA A 8 23.46 62.89 9.80
N GLN A 9 22.50 63.73 9.38
CA GLN A 9 21.07 63.41 9.40
C GLN A 9 20.69 62.26 8.43
N VAL A 10 21.34 62.21 7.26
CA VAL A 10 21.12 61.16 6.24
C VAL A 10 21.69 59.83 6.71
N ALA A 11 22.91 59.82 7.26
CA ALA A 11 23.54 58.61 7.80
C ALA A 11 22.76 58.02 8.99
N ILE A 12 22.17 58.87 9.85
CA ILE A 12 21.33 58.42 10.96
C ILE A 12 20.01 57.84 10.43
N SER A 13 19.37 58.43 9.41
CA SER A 13 18.14 57.86 8.81
C SER A 13 18.38 56.51 8.16
N GLU A 14 19.48 56.35 7.40
CA GLU A 14 19.83 55.07 6.79
C GLU A 14 20.16 54.00 7.83
N GLN A 15 20.89 54.33 8.90
CA GLN A 15 21.14 53.39 9.99
C GLN A 15 19.86 53.00 10.75
N THR A 16 18.91 53.94 10.90
CA THR A 16 17.62 53.68 11.55
C THR A 16 16.73 52.79 10.69
N GLU A 17 16.65 53.02 9.38
CA GLU A 17 15.91 52.15 8.45
C GLU A 17 16.52 50.76 8.32
N THR A 18 17.85 50.64 8.30
CA THR A 18 18.55 49.35 8.22
C THR A 18 18.37 48.56 9.52
N GLY A 19 18.42 49.24 10.66
CA GLY A 19 18.09 48.67 11.97
C GLY A 19 16.65 48.18 12.05
N MET A 20 15.69 48.98 11.60
CA MET A 20 14.26 48.60 11.57
C MET A 20 14.00 47.38 10.67
N LYS A 21 14.63 47.31 9.49
CA LYS A 21 14.50 46.14 8.59
C LYS A 21 15.11 44.88 9.18
N ALA A 22 16.28 44.98 9.83
CA ALA A 22 16.92 43.85 10.49
C ALA A 22 16.08 43.35 11.68
N THR A 23 15.53 44.25 12.50
CA THR A 23 14.62 43.89 13.60
C THR A 23 13.34 43.24 13.07
N GLN A 24 12.74 43.77 12.01
CA GLN A 24 11.52 43.21 11.44
C GLN A 24 11.75 41.80 10.85
N GLN A 25 12.88 41.58 10.17
CA GLN A 25 13.28 40.25 9.69
C GLN A 25 13.50 39.26 10.84
N GLN A 26 14.19 39.66 11.91
CA GLN A 26 14.40 38.81 13.08
C GLN A 26 13.09 38.41 13.76
N VAL A 27 12.14 39.33 13.90
CA VAL A 27 10.80 39.05 14.44
C VAL A 27 10.06 38.04 13.56
N THR A 28 10.06 38.21 12.24
CA THR A 28 9.41 37.26 11.33
C THR A 28 10.04 35.86 11.37
N GLN A 29 11.35 35.77 11.56
CA GLN A 29 12.05 34.49 11.63
C GLN A 29 11.77 33.77 12.95
N ALA A 30 11.72 34.50 14.07
CA ALA A 30 11.35 33.96 15.38
C ALA A 30 9.91 33.44 15.39
N GLU A 31 8.97 34.21 14.80
CA GLU A 31 7.57 33.79 14.66
C GLU A 31 7.45 32.50 13.84
N ASN A 32 8.17 32.41 12.72
CA ASN A 32 8.18 31.21 11.87
C ASN A 32 8.77 30.00 12.61
N HIS A 33 9.88 30.17 13.33
CA HIS A 33 10.46 29.11 14.16
C HIS A 33 9.46 28.58 15.20
N ARG A 34 8.72 29.49 15.85
CA ARG A 34 7.70 29.12 16.83
C ARG A 34 6.55 28.35 16.19
N ILE A 35 6.07 28.78 15.04
CA ILE A 35 5.02 28.08 14.28
C ILE A 35 5.49 26.68 13.89
N GLN A 36 6.70 26.55 13.36
CA GLN A 36 7.27 25.25 12.97
C GLN A 36 7.38 24.33 14.19
N ALA A 37 7.94 24.79 15.29
CA ALA A 37 8.04 24.00 16.52
C ALA A 37 6.67 23.47 16.97
N GLN A 38 5.66 24.34 16.99
CA GLN A 38 4.29 23.98 17.37
C GLN A 38 3.66 22.94 16.44
N MET A 39 3.88 23.03 15.13
CA MET A 39 3.39 22.04 14.16
C MET A 39 3.93 20.63 14.44
N TRP A 40 5.14 20.54 15.00
CA TRP A 40 5.78 19.29 15.38
C TRP A 40 5.51 18.87 16.84
N GLY A 41 4.75 19.66 17.61
CA GLY A 41 4.55 19.42 19.05
C GLY A 41 5.84 19.59 19.87
N LEU A 42 6.80 20.35 19.32
CA LEU A 42 8.09 20.63 19.91
C LEU A 42 8.11 22.01 20.58
N THR A 43 9.02 22.17 21.53
CA THR A 43 9.43 23.50 22.02
C THR A 43 10.33 24.19 21.00
N GLU A 44 10.45 25.50 21.08
CA GLU A 44 11.35 26.29 20.22
C GLU A 44 12.81 25.82 20.33
N ALA A 45 13.26 25.47 21.55
CA ALA A 45 14.60 24.95 21.80
C ALA A 45 14.83 23.57 21.13
N GLU A 46 13.83 22.69 21.16
CA GLU A 46 13.91 21.39 20.49
C GLU A 46 13.95 21.54 18.96
N PHE A 47 13.17 22.48 18.41
CA PHE A 47 13.21 22.77 16.98
C PHE A 47 14.55 23.41 16.55
N GLN A 48 15.11 24.29 17.38
CA GLN A 48 16.45 24.84 17.14
C GLN A 48 17.52 23.74 17.21
N ARG A 49 17.42 22.80 18.15
CA ARG A 49 18.31 21.63 18.21
C ARG A 49 18.20 20.78 16.94
N TYR A 50 16.99 20.54 16.43
CA TYR A 50 16.79 19.88 15.14
C TYR A 50 17.53 20.59 14.01
N GLN A 51 17.39 21.91 13.88
CA GLN A 51 18.07 22.69 12.84
C GLN A 51 19.58 22.54 12.92
N GLN A 52 20.16 22.56 14.13
CA GLN A 52 21.59 22.36 14.35
C GLN A 52 22.04 20.93 13.96
N LEU A 53 21.27 19.91 14.34
CA LEU A 53 21.58 18.52 13.96
C LEU A 53 21.61 18.35 12.43
N MET A 54 20.65 18.97 11.73
CA MET A 54 20.55 18.92 10.28
C MET A 54 21.65 19.72 9.56
N GLN A 55 22.37 20.61 10.24
CA GLN A 55 23.57 21.25 9.68
C GLN A 55 24.82 20.35 9.76
N GLY A 56 24.76 19.27 10.54
CA GLY A 56 25.86 18.33 10.75
C GLY A 56 25.69 17.00 10.02
N GLN A 57 26.35 15.97 10.56
CA GLN A 57 26.36 14.62 9.98
C GLN A 57 24.97 14.04 9.75
N ARG A 58 23.99 14.33 10.62
CA ARG A 58 22.60 13.86 10.46
C ARG A 58 21.96 14.38 9.18
N GLY A 59 22.14 15.66 8.86
CA GLY A 59 21.63 16.23 7.61
C GLY A 59 22.33 15.73 6.37
N ILE A 60 23.63 15.42 6.45
CA ILE A 60 24.39 14.80 5.35
C ILE A 60 23.88 13.37 5.09
N GLN A 61 23.64 12.59 6.14
CA GLN A 61 23.20 11.19 6.03
C GLN A 61 21.73 11.06 5.66
N SER A 62 20.89 11.99 6.07
CA SER A 62 19.44 11.93 5.87
C SER A 62 18.87 13.32 5.53
N PRO A 63 19.16 13.87 4.35
CA PRO A 63 18.63 15.17 3.94
C PRO A 63 17.10 15.18 4.00
N GLY A 64 16.52 16.23 4.59
CA GLY A 64 15.07 16.39 4.67
C GLY A 64 14.35 15.49 5.70
N LEU A 65 15.09 14.81 6.59
CA LEU A 65 14.49 14.03 7.67
C LEU A 65 13.62 14.93 8.57
N ASP A 66 12.47 14.40 8.99
CA ASP A 66 11.53 15.14 9.82
C ASP A 66 12.10 15.41 11.24
N PRO A 67 11.66 16.49 11.90
CA PRO A 67 12.18 16.88 13.21
C PRO A 67 12.07 15.81 14.30
N LEU A 68 10.96 15.06 14.35
CA LEU A 68 10.72 14.07 15.40
C LEU A 68 11.61 12.85 15.22
N SER A 69 11.78 12.38 13.99
CA SER A 69 12.72 11.30 13.67
C SER A 69 14.17 11.72 13.95
N ALA A 70 14.58 12.90 13.50
CA ALA A 70 15.94 13.40 13.72
C ALA A 70 16.28 13.54 15.22
N LEU A 71 15.39 14.16 16.00
CA LEU A 71 15.56 14.31 17.44
C LEU A 71 15.49 12.96 18.18
N GLY A 72 14.62 12.05 17.76
CA GLY A 72 14.49 10.71 18.34
C GLY A 72 15.73 9.84 18.14
N ILE A 73 16.31 9.85 16.94
CA ILE A 73 17.53 9.09 16.62
C ILE A 73 18.73 9.64 17.40
N GLU A 74 18.87 10.96 17.45
CA GLU A 74 20.00 11.66 18.10
C GLU A 74 19.74 11.92 19.61
N ALA A 75 18.68 11.36 20.19
CA ALA A 75 18.34 11.56 21.59
C ALA A 75 19.37 10.92 22.53
N GLU A 76 19.95 11.74 23.42
CA GLU A 76 20.96 11.35 24.40
C GLU A 76 20.38 10.52 25.57
N THR A 77 19.08 10.65 25.84
CA THR A 77 18.40 9.93 26.93
C THR A 77 17.25 9.08 26.42
N VAL A 78 17.00 7.97 27.13
CA VAL A 78 15.86 7.08 26.84
C VAL A 78 14.54 7.83 26.95
N GLN A 79 14.39 8.71 27.95
CA GLN A 79 13.18 9.49 28.15
C GLN A 79 12.91 10.46 26.99
N ALA A 80 13.94 11.19 26.52
CA ALA A 80 13.79 12.08 25.37
C ALA A 80 13.42 11.28 24.11
N ARG A 81 14.10 10.16 23.87
CA ARG A 81 13.82 9.25 22.75
C ARG A 81 12.37 8.75 22.76
N GLN A 82 11.89 8.31 23.91
CA GLN A 82 10.51 7.85 24.07
C GLN A 82 9.51 8.97 23.80
N ARG A 83 9.72 10.16 24.34
CA ARG A 83 8.84 11.31 24.10
C ARG A 83 8.73 11.65 22.62
N TYR A 84 9.86 11.69 21.89
CA TYR A 84 9.84 11.96 20.44
C TYR A 84 9.15 10.85 19.65
N ALA A 85 9.36 9.57 20.02
CA ALA A 85 8.66 8.45 19.40
C ALA A 85 7.14 8.52 19.61
N GLU A 86 6.69 8.88 20.82
CA GLU A 86 5.26 9.05 21.10
C GLU A 86 4.63 10.21 20.31
N LEU A 87 5.35 11.34 20.17
CA LEU A 87 4.91 12.44 19.30
C LEU A 87 4.82 11.98 17.83
N TRP A 88 5.82 11.24 17.35
CA TRP A 88 5.87 10.75 15.98
C TRP A 88 4.70 9.81 15.69
N VAL A 89 4.43 8.84 16.57
CA VAL A 89 3.31 7.89 16.41
C VAL A 89 1.97 8.60 16.38
N ARG A 90 1.76 9.64 17.21
CA ARG A 90 0.52 10.42 17.18
C ARG A 90 0.32 11.14 15.84
N GLN A 91 1.38 11.72 15.28
CA GLN A 91 1.30 12.35 13.96
C GLN A 91 1.08 11.34 12.84
N GLU A 92 1.79 10.21 12.89
CA GLU A 92 1.67 9.17 11.88
C GLU A 92 0.28 8.52 11.90
N TYR A 93 -0.34 8.38 13.07
CA TYR A 93 -1.73 7.96 13.19
C TYR A 93 -2.68 8.91 12.44
N VAL A 94 -2.57 10.23 12.69
CA VAL A 94 -3.40 11.24 12.02
C VAL A 94 -3.15 11.26 10.51
N ARG A 95 -1.89 11.11 10.09
CA ARG A 95 -1.51 11.04 8.68
C ARG A 95 -2.12 9.81 8.00
N THR A 96 -1.97 8.64 8.62
CA THR A 96 -2.51 7.36 8.12
C THR A 96 -4.03 7.42 7.97
N GLU A 97 -4.73 8.03 8.93
CA GLU A 97 -6.19 8.20 8.82
C GLU A 97 -6.59 9.06 7.61
N LYS A 98 -5.85 10.14 7.31
CA LYS A 98 -6.09 10.97 6.12
C LYS A 98 -5.81 10.20 4.83
N GLU A 99 -4.69 9.46 4.79
CA GLU A 99 -4.32 8.64 3.65
C GLU A 99 -5.35 7.53 3.39
N LEU A 100 -5.82 6.86 4.44
CA LEU A 100 -6.86 5.83 4.35
C LEU A 100 -8.22 6.41 3.91
N ALA A 101 -8.60 7.57 4.43
CA ALA A 101 -9.80 8.26 4.00
C ALA A 101 -9.74 8.60 2.49
N PHE A 102 -8.59 9.08 2.03
CA PHE A 102 -8.37 9.34 0.61
C PHE A 102 -8.37 8.07 -0.23
N GLN A 103 -7.72 7.00 0.24
CA GLN A 103 -7.69 5.71 -0.45
C GLN A 103 -9.12 5.16 -0.67
N ARG A 104 -9.99 5.24 0.34
CA ARG A 104 -11.40 4.84 0.20
C ARG A 104 -12.13 5.65 -0.88
N ALA A 105 -11.84 6.94 -0.98
CA ALA A 105 -12.42 7.81 -2.03
C ALA A 105 -11.90 7.42 -3.42
N VAL A 106 -10.60 7.08 -3.53
CA VAL A 106 -9.99 6.57 -4.76
C VAL A 106 -10.60 5.22 -5.17
N ASP A 107 -10.79 4.29 -4.23
CA ASP A 107 -11.41 2.98 -4.48
C ASP A 107 -12.85 3.15 -5.00
N ALA A 108 -13.62 4.07 -4.41
CA ALA A 108 -14.96 4.40 -4.88
C ALA A 108 -14.93 5.04 -6.28
N ALA A 109 -13.93 5.88 -6.57
CA ALA A 109 -13.77 6.48 -7.89
C ALA A 109 -13.46 5.43 -8.96
N TRP A 110 -12.57 4.47 -8.68
CA TRP A 110 -12.27 3.34 -9.58
C TRP A 110 -13.52 2.56 -9.98
N LYS A 111 -14.37 2.22 -9.00
CA LYS A 111 -15.63 1.50 -9.27
C LYS A 111 -16.57 2.25 -10.21
N ARG A 112 -16.61 3.59 -10.12
CA ARG A 112 -17.46 4.42 -11.00
C ARG A 112 -16.86 4.64 -12.38
N LEU A 113 -15.55 4.88 -12.44
CA LEU A 113 -14.88 5.35 -13.66
C LEU A 113 -14.32 4.22 -14.52
N ALA A 114 -13.99 3.07 -13.94
CA ALA A 114 -13.47 1.92 -14.66
C ALA A 114 -13.93 0.59 -14.02
N PRO A 115 -15.24 0.28 -14.06
CA PRO A 115 -15.82 -0.87 -13.35
C PRO A 115 -15.27 -2.24 -13.79
N ASN A 116 -14.72 -2.33 -15.00
CA ASN A 116 -14.17 -3.57 -15.57
C ASN A 116 -12.65 -3.72 -15.37
N ILE A 117 -12.01 -2.81 -14.61
CA ILE A 117 -10.57 -2.82 -14.33
C ILE A 117 -10.37 -3.00 -12.83
N LEU A 118 -9.72 -4.10 -12.44
CA LEU A 118 -9.34 -4.36 -11.04
C LEU A 118 -8.15 -3.45 -10.65
N PRO A 119 -8.29 -2.55 -9.65
CA PRO A 119 -7.22 -1.60 -9.28
C PRO A 119 -5.94 -2.27 -8.75
N VAL A 120 -6.08 -3.44 -8.13
CA VAL A 120 -4.96 -4.28 -7.71
C VAL A 120 -5.24 -5.68 -8.22
N ASN A 121 -4.44 -6.11 -9.20
CA ASN A 121 -4.36 -7.49 -9.61
C ASN A 121 -3.24 -8.13 -8.76
N LEU A 122 -3.53 -8.41 -7.48
CA LEU A 122 -2.63 -9.23 -6.67
C LEU A 122 -2.45 -10.52 -7.46
N GLY A 123 -1.24 -10.81 -7.91
CA GLY A 123 -0.85 -11.98 -8.69
C GLY A 123 -1.22 -13.30 -8.01
N LYS A 124 -2.52 -13.59 -7.89
CA LYS A 124 -3.05 -14.93 -7.67
C LYS A 124 -2.86 -15.76 -8.94
N GLY A 125 -2.27 -15.20 -9.99
CA GLY A 125 -1.83 -15.92 -11.18
C GLY A 125 -0.40 -16.42 -11.10
N ASP A 126 0.44 -16.11 -10.09
CA ASP A 126 1.88 -16.37 -10.20
C ASP A 126 2.25 -17.86 -10.37
N GLY A 127 1.43 -18.79 -9.84
CA GLY A 127 1.55 -20.22 -10.13
C GLY A 127 0.84 -20.69 -11.42
N ILE A 128 -0.14 -19.93 -11.90
CA ILE A 128 -0.99 -20.26 -13.06
C ILE A 128 -0.39 -19.69 -14.37
N ALA A 129 0.29 -18.54 -14.30
CA ALA A 129 0.90 -17.84 -15.42
C ALA A 129 2.35 -18.28 -15.68
N GLN A 130 3.06 -18.76 -14.65
CA GLN A 130 4.46 -19.21 -14.77
C GLN A 130 4.63 -20.73 -14.96
N GLY A 131 3.54 -21.50 -14.90
CA GLY A 131 3.57 -22.92 -15.25
C GLY A 131 3.77 -23.11 -16.75
N ASN A 132 4.31 -24.28 -17.15
CA ASN A 132 4.40 -24.69 -18.56
C ASN A 132 3.01 -24.56 -19.25
N GLN A 133 2.86 -24.52 -20.57
CA GLN A 133 1.57 -24.33 -21.27
C GLN A 133 0.57 -25.51 -21.14
N GLY A 134 0.74 -26.41 -20.16
CA GLY A 134 -0.09 -27.60 -19.97
C GLY A 134 -1.52 -27.34 -19.53
N ARG A 135 -2.33 -28.39 -19.42
CA ARG A 135 -3.71 -28.31 -18.92
C ARG A 135 -3.74 -28.18 -17.40
N LEU A 136 -4.57 -27.28 -16.89
CA LEU A 136 -4.77 -27.05 -15.46
C LEU A 136 -5.83 -27.98 -14.90
N VAL A 137 -5.77 -28.22 -13.59
CA VAL A 137 -6.79 -28.93 -12.83
C VAL A 137 -7.18 -28.08 -11.64
N LEU A 138 -8.46 -27.79 -11.47
CA LEU A 138 -8.96 -26.96 -10.38
C LEU A 138 -9.93 -27.78 -9.52
N PHE A 139 -9.63 -27.92 -8.24
CA PHE A 139 -10.57 -28.46 -7.25
C PHE A 139 -11.22 -27.33 -6.46
N VAL A 140 -12.55 -27.37 -6.42
CA VAL A 140 -13.41 -26.38 -5.75
C VAL A 140 -14.54 -27.08 -5.00
N LYS A 141 -15.14 -26.39 -4.04
CA LYS A 141 -16.35 -26.81 -3.33
C LYS A 141 -17.38 -25.70 -3.38
N GLU A 142 -18.64 -26.05 -3.14
CA GLU A 142 -19.70 -25.04 -2.95
C GLU A 142 -19.45 -24.20 -1.68
N ASP A 143 -20.08 -23.02 -1.64
CA ASP A 143 -20.03 -22.08 -0.51
C ASP A 143 -18.61 -21.77 -0.01
N CYS A 144 -17.74 -21.42 -0.96
CA CYS A 144 -16.32 -21.20 -0.73
C CYS A 144 -15.84 -19.93 -1.44
N ALA A 145 -15.78 -18.80 -0.71
CA ALA A 145 -15.34 -17.52 -1.27
C ALA A 145 -13.90 -17.56 -1.85
N ALA A 146 -13.01 -18.38 -1.27
CA ALA A 146 -11.67 -18.60 -1.81
C ALA A 146 -11.72 -19.34 -3.16
N CYS A 147 -12.65 -20.28 -3.32
CA CYS A 147 -12.89 -21.02 -4.56
C CYS A 147 -13.37 -20.09 -5.66
N ASP A 148 -14.24 -19.12 -5.35
CA ASP A 148 -14.73 -18.14 -6.32
C ASP A 148 -13.60 -17.26 -6.86
N ALA A 149 -12.76 -16.75 -5.95
CA ALA A 149 -11.59 -15.95 -6.32
C ALA A 149 -10.59 -16.76 -7.16
N ARG A 150 -10.40 -18.04 -6.83
CA ARG A 150 -9.47 -18.92 -7.55
C ARG A 150 -10.01 -19.31 -8.92
N LEU A 151 -11.30 -19.63 -9.02
CA LEU A 151 -11.98 -19.90 -10.27
C LEU A 151 -11.85 -18.72 -11.23
N ALA A 152 -12.12 -17.50 -10.76
CA ALA A 152 -11.96 -16.30 -11.58
C ALA A 152 -10.53 -16.13 -12.12
N ALA A 153 -9.51 -16.39 -11.29
CA ALA A 153 -8.10 -16.34 -11.70
C ALA A 153 -7.72 -17.43 -12.72
N VAL A 154 -8.27 -18.64 -12.59
CA VAL A 154 -8.03 -19.73 -13.54
C VAL A 154 -8.71 -19.45 -14.88
N LEU A 155 -9.94 -18.93 -14.86
CA LEU A 155 -10.69 -18.60 -16.07
C LEU A 155 -10.07 -17.42 -16.85
N SER A 156 -9.44 -16.45 -16.15
CA SER A 156 -8.78 -15.31 -16.78
C SER A 156 -7.43 -15.66 -17.44
N ALA A 157 -6.77 -16.74 -17.00
CA ALA A 157 -5.54 -17.24 -17.62
C ALA A 157 -5.75 -17.80 -19.03
N ASP A 158 -7.02 -18.04 -19.43
CA ASP A 158 -7.43 -18.55 -20.74
C ASP A 158 -6.72 -19.83 -21.21
N ARG A 159 -6.29 -20.65 -20.26
CA ARG A 159 -5.72 -21.99 -20.47
C ARG A 159 -6.80 -23.06 -20.46
N GLU A 160 -6.46 -24.25 -20.96
CA GLU A 160 -7.31 -25.41 -20.76
C GLU A 160 -7.37 -25.80 -19.28
N VAL A 161 -8.55 -26.12 -18.77
CA VAL A 161 -8.75 -26.48 -17.36
C VAL A 161 -9.79 -27.58 -17.18
N ASP A 162 -9.48 -28.52 -16.30
CA ASP A 162 -10.45 -29.49 -15.78
C ASP A 162 -10.87 -29.10 -14.36
N ILE A 163 -12.14 -28.75 -14.21
CA ILE A 163 -12.72 -28.31 -12.93
C ILE A 163 -13.39 -29.52 -12.29
N TYR A 164 -13.06 -29.76 -11.03
CA TYR A 164 -13.60 -30.83 -10.19
C TYR A 164 -14.35 -30.23 -9.01
N LEU A 165 -15.66 -30.48 -8.96
CA LEU A 165 -16.50 -30.10 -7.83
C LEU A 165 -16.46 -31.19 -6.76
N VAL A 166 -15.88 -30.84 -5.61
CA VAL A 166 -15.81 -31.67 -4.41
C VAL A 166 -17.17 -31.75 -3.74
N ASP A 167 -17.47 -32.91 -3.16
CA ASP A 167 -18.73 -33.21 -2.47
C ASP A 167 -19.99 -33.08 -3.34
N SER A 168 -19.84 -33.16 -4.67
CA SER A 168 -20.97 -33.17 -5.62
C SER A 168 -21.71 -34.51 -5.69
N GLU A 169 -21.25 -35.54 -4.96
CA GLU A 169 -21.85 -36.89 -4.89
C GLU A 169 -22.09 -37.59 -6.25
N GLY A 170 -21.44 -37.12 -7.32
CA GLY A 170 -21.70 -37.62 -8.68
C GLY A 170 -23.03 -37.15 -9.27
N ASN A 171 -23.66 -36.11 -8.70
CA ASN A 171 -24.93 -35.57 -9.15
C ASN A 171 -24.73 -34.44 -10.17
N ASP A 172 -25.04 -34.74 -11.45
CA ASP A 172 -24.91 -33.79 -12.55
C ASP A 172 -25.76 -32.51 -12.37
N ASP A 173 -26.89 -32.58 -11.65
CA ASP A 173 -27.76 -31.42 -11.43
C ASP A 173 -27.07 -30.40 -10.53
N VAL A 174 -26.33 -30.86 -9.52
CA VAL A 174 -25.48 -30.01 -8.65
C VAL A 174 -24.40 -29.35 -9.50
N LEU A 175 -23.72 -30.11 -10.35
CA LEU A 175 -22.65 -29.60 -11.20
C LEU A 175 -23.16 -28.55 -12.21
N ARG A 176 -24.34 -28.78 -12.81
CA ARG A 176 -24.99 -27.83 -13.73
C ARG A 176 -25.45 -26.56 -13.00
N THR A 177 -26.03 -26.70 -11.81
CA THR A 177 -26.46 -25.56 -10.99
C THR A 177 -25.27 -24.70 -10.57
N TRP A 178 -24.20 -25.34 -10.08
CA TRP A 178 -22.94 -24.70 -9.74
C TRP A 178 -22.35 -23.95 -10.96
N ALA A 179 -22.26 -24.61 -12.11
CA ALA A 179 -21.73 -24.00 -13.32
C ALA A 179 -22.55 -22.77 -13.78
N GLY A 180 -23.87 -22.83 -13.65
CA GLY A 180 -24.77 -21.71 -13.91
C GLY A 180 -24.53 -20.54 -12.95
N LYS A 181 -24.47 -20.80 -11.64
CA LYS A 181 -24.19 -19.80 -10.59
C LYS A 181 -22.86 -19.07 -10.82
N HIS A 182 -21.84 -19.80 -11.25
CA HIS A 182 -20.49 -19.27 -11.51
C HIS A 182 -20.27 -18.80 -12.96
N HIS A 183 -21.33 -18.74 -13.77
CA HIS A 183 -21.30 -18.24 -15.15
C HIS A 183 -20.21 -18.92 -16.02
N ILE A 184 -20.03 -20.23 -15.86
CA ILE A 184 -19.04 -20.98 -16.66
C ILE A 184 -19.43 -20.90 -18.14
N PRO A 185 -18.54 -20.41 -19.04
CA PRO A 185 -18.90 -20.22 -20.44
C PRO A 185 -19.20 -21.56 -21.14
N SER A 186 -20.44 -21.77 -21.57
CA SER A 186 -20.89 -23.00 -22.25
C SER A 186 -20.09 -23.32 -23.51
N GLU A 187 -19.68 -22.28 -24.26
CA GLU A 187 -18.86 -22.44 -25.47
C GLU A 187 -17.46 -22.99 -25.16
N LYS A 188 -16.87 -22.61 -24.02
CA LYS A 188 -15.57 -23.16 -23.58
C LYS A 188 -15.72 -24.60 -23.07
N VAL A 189 -16.88 -24.96 -22.52
CA VAL A 189 -17.19 -26.35 -22.16
C VAL A 189 -17.38 -27.22 -23.41
N ARG A 190 -18.15 -26.74 -24.39
CA ARG A 190 -18.40 -27.44 -25.67
C ARG A 190 -17.11 -27.69 -26.46
N SER A 191 -16.20 -26.71 -26.48
CA SER A 191 -14.88 -26.83 -27.12
C SER A 191 -13.85 -27.60 -26.29
N ARG A 192 -14.22 -28.13 -25.12
CA ARG A 192 -13.34 -28.84 -24.16
C ARG A 192 -12.17 -28.02 -23.62
N LYS A 193 -12.19 -26.71 -23.80
CA LYS A 193 -11.25 -25.80 -23.12
C LYS A 193 -11.48 -25.80 -21.62
N ILE A 194 -12.74 -25.98 -21.19
CA ILE A 194 -13.11 -26.24 -19.79
C ILE A 194 -13.79 -27.60 -19.73
N THR A 195 -13.44 -28.45 -18.77
CA THR A 195 -14.29 -29.58 -18.40
C THR A 195 -14.84 -29.39 -16.99
N LEU A 196 -16.04 -29.91 -16.78
CA LEU A 196 -16.72 -29.92 -15.49
C LEU A 196 -16.85 -31.38 -15.06
N ASN A 197 -16.44 -31.69 -13.85
CA ASN A 197 -16.34 -33.06 -13.38
C ASN A 197 -16.68 -33.16 -11.90
N HIS A 198 -16.99 -34.37 -11.46
CA HIS A 198 -17.12 -34.74 -10.06
C HIS A 198 -15.77 -35.14 -9.47
N ASP A 199 -15.43 -34.60 -8.29
CA ASP A 199 -14.35 -35.19 -7.53
C ASP A 199 -14.76 -36.57 -7.00
N LYS A 200 -13.81 -37.50 -7.02
CA LYS A 200 -13.96 -38.86 -6.49
C LYS A 200 -12.92 -39.13 -5.40
N GLY A 201 -12.60 -38.11 -4.59
CA GLY A 201 -11.56 -38.15 -3.57
C GLY A 201 -10.15 -37.81 -4.07
N ARG A 202 -10.00 -37.40 -5.34
CA ARG A 202 -8.71 -36.99 -5.91
C ARG A 202 -8.20 -35.71 -5.28
N TRP A 203 -9.11 -34.81 -4.89
CA TRP A 203 -8.75 -33.63 -4.13
C TRP A 203 -7.95 -33.97 -2.86
N ARG A 204 -8.38 -34.98 -2.10
CA ARG A 204 -7.67 -35.42 -0.88
C ARG A 204 -6.30 -36.01 -1.20
N GLN A 205 -6.19 -36.78 -2.28
CA GLN A 205 -4.95 -37.45 -2.68
C GLN A 205 -3.88 -36.47 -3.19
N PHE A 206 -4.26 -35.54 -4.06
CA PHE A 206 -3.30 -34.66 -4.76
C PHE A 206 -3.30 -33.22 -4.23
N GLY A 207 -4.39 -32.77 -3.62
CA GLY A 207 -4.59 -31.40 -3.15
C GLY A 207 -4.10 -31.11 -1.74
N GLN A 208 -3.46 -32.07 -1.06
CA GLN A 208 -2.94 -31.95 0.32
C GLN A 208 -4.02 -31.51 1.34
N GLY A 209 -5.30 -31.80 1.05
CA GLY A 209 -6.43 -31.39 1.90
C GLY A 209 -6.70 -29.88 1.95
N LYS A 210 -6.11 -29.07 1.06
CA LYS A 210 -6.32 -27.62 0.99
C LYS A 210 -7.30 -27.25 -0.13
N MET A 211 -8.15 -26.26 0.13
CA MET A 211 -9.24 -25.87 -0.76
C MET A 211 -9.31 -24.34 -0.90
N PRO A 212 -9.42 -23.78 -2.12
CA PRO A 212 -9.25 -24.45 -3.41
C PRO A 212 -7.81 -24.91 -3.64
N VAL A 213 -7.60 -25.69 -4.69
CA VAL A 213 -6.26 -26.07 -5.14
C VAL A 213 -6.22 -26.16 -6.66
N VAL A 214 -5.16 -25.63 -7.25
CA VAL A 214 -4.84 -25.72 -8.67
C VAL A 214 -3.62 -26.61 -8.84
N LEU A 215 -3.78 -27.59 -9.72
CA LEU A 215 -2.73 -28.48 -10.15
C LEU A 215 -2.49 -28.31 -11.64
N GLN A 216 -1.37 -28.85 -12.09
CA GLN A 216 -1.00 -28.89 -13.49
C GLN A 216 -0.70 -30.34 -13.89
N HIS A 217 -1.17 -30.73 -15.07
CA HIS A 217 -0.77 -32.00 -15.70
C HIS A 217 0.74 -31.99 -16.01
N GLU A 218 1.43 -33.02 -15.53
CA GLU A 218 2.82 -33.35 -15.85
C GLU A 218 2.91 -34.79 -16.36
N ASN A 219 4.06 -35.16 -16.93
CA ASN A 219 4.25 -36.45 -17.62
C ASN A 219 3.80 -37.67 -16.79
N ASP A 220 3.97 -37.62 -15.46
CA ASP A 220 3.65 -38.73 -14.54
C ASP A 220 2.58 -38.37 -13.47
N GLY A 221 1.81 -37.29 -13.65
CA GLY A 221 0.71 -37.00 -12.72
C GLY A 221 0.33 -35.52 -12.59
N TRP A 222 -0.09 -35.14 -11.39
CA TRP A 222 -0.51 -33.78 -11.06
C TRP A 222 0.40 -33.15 -10.02
N ARG A 223 0.89 -31.95 -10.33
CA ARG A 223 1.65 -31.13 -9.39
C ARG A 223 0.84 -29.93 -8.95
N VAL A 224 0.81 -29.64 -7.65
CA VAL A 224 0.19 -28.42 -7.12
C VAL A 224 0.98 -27.20 -7.59
N VAL A 225 0.28 -26.23 -8.18
CA VAL A 225 0.86 -24.97 -8.66
C VAL A 225 0.29 -23.74 -7.97
N ALA A 226 -0.91 -23.84 -7.37
CA ALA A 226 -1.48 -22.78 -6.54
C ALA A 226 -2.55 -23.33 -5.57
N PHE A 227 -2.87 -22.55 -4.54
CA PHE A 227 -4.03 -22.74 -3.67
C PHE A 227 -5.00 -21.58 -3.86
#